data_AF-A0A523H2D9-F1
#
_entry.id   AF-A0A523H2D9-F1
#
_cell.length_a   1.000
_cell.length_b   1.000
_cell.length_c   1.000
_cell.angle_alpha   90.00
_cell.angle_beta   90.00
_cell.angle_gamma   90.00
#
_symmetry.space_group_name_H-M   'P 1'
#
loop_
_entity.id
_entity.type
_entity.pdbx_description
1 polymer ?
#
loop_
_entity_poly.entity_id
_entity_poly.type
_entity_poly.pdbx_seq_one_letter_code
_entity_poly.pdbx_strand_id
1 'polypeptide(L)'
;MKECLTMADMSNTATEKADHNSESLDNLLSDFNGSRNDLITEYHNLSEESLLHDSIHPRLKVRMKPVDLLFFVAEHDDHHLAGIQEIIRELKK
;
A
#
# COMPACT_ATOMS: atom_id res chain seq x y z
N MET A 1 -18.40 -12.32 -5.11
CA MET A 1 -16.95 -12.26 -4.85
C MET A 1 -16.22 -12.35 -6.19
N LYS A 2 -15.20 -11.52 -6.43
CA LYS A 2 -14.37 -11.67 -7.64
C LYS A 2 -13.41 -12.85 -7.45
N GLU A 3 -13.13 -13.59 -8.52
CA GLU A 3 -12.18 -14.71 -8.46
C GLU A 3 -10.72 -14.24 -8.39
N CYS A 4 -10.42 -13.09 -8.99
CA CYS A 4 -9.10 -12.51 -9.11
C CYS A 4 -9.13 -11.04 -8.65
N LEU A 5 -8.08 -10.60 -7.94
CA LEU A 5 -7.89 -9.20 -7.58
C LEU A 5 -7.71 -8.34 -8.84
N THR A 6 -8.11 -7.07 -8.74
CA THR A 6 -7.96 -6.12 -9.84
C THR A 6 -6.46 -5.87 -10.08
N MET A 7 -6.03 -5.95 -11.34
CA MET A 7 -4.66 -5.59 -11.72
C MET A 7 -4.43 -4.09 -11.53
N ALA A 8 -3.18 -3.73 -11.20
CA ALA A 8 -2.76 -2.33 -11.25
C ALA A 8 -2.99 -1.77 -12.67
N ASP A 9 -3.59 -0.58 -12.73
CA ASP A 9 -3.75 0.15 -13.98
C ASP A 9 -2.45 0.89 -14.32
N MET A 10 -1.71 0.33 -15.27
CA MET A 10 -0.44 0.91 -15.74
C MET A 10 -0.63 2.21 -16.55
N SER A 11 -1.87 2.59 -16.88
CA SER A 11 -2.20 3.86 -17.53
C SER A 11 -2.62 4.96 -16.55
N ASN A 12 -2.64 4.66 -15.24
CA ASN A 12 -3.02 5.63 -14.21
C ASN A 12 -1.97 6.76 -14.11
N THR A 13 -2.40 7.99 -14.41
CA THR A 13 -1.58 9.20 -14.37
C THR A 13 -1.75 10.02 -13.09
N ALA A 14 -2.57 9.55 -12.14
CA ALA A 14 -2.89 10.30 -10.92
C ALA A 14 -1.64 10.60 -10.09
N THR A 15 -0.75 9.62 -9.92
CA THR A 15 0.51 9.79 -9.17
C THR A 15 1.45 10.78 -9.84
N GLU A 16 1.53 10.79 -11.16
CA GLU A 16 2.37 11.74 -11.91
C GLU A 16 1.82 13.17 -11.79
N LYS A 17 0.50 13.32 -11.93
CA LYS A 17 -0.17 14.63 -11.84
C LYS A 17 -0.20 15.21 -10.44
N ALA A 18 -0.12 14.36 -9.41
CA ALA A 18 -0.04 14.80 -8.03
C ALA A 18 1.31 15.47 -7.71
N ASP A 19 2.33 15.30 -8.56
CA ASP A 19 3.64 15.96 -8.47
C ASP A 19 4.23 15.95 -7.05
N HIS A 20 4.23 14.77 -6.42
CA HIS A 20 4.67 14.61 -5.02
C HIS A 20 6.10 15.14 -4.75
N ASN A 21 6.92 15.33 -5.78
CA ASN A 21 8.26 15.89 -5.64
C ASN A 21 8.28 17.41 -5.37
N SER A 22 7.21 18.13 -5.71
CA SER A 22 7.08 19.57 -5.41
C SER A 22 6.38 19.85 -4.08
N GLU A 23 5.82 18.82 -3.44
CA GLU A 23 5.16 18.92 -2.14
C GLU A 23 6.14 18.95 -0.96
N SER A 24 5.67 19.53 0.15
CA SER A 24 6.44 19.52 1.40
C SER A 24 6.41 18.14 2.05
N LEU A 25 7.49 17.77 2.74
CA LEU A 25 7.57 16.51 3.46
C LEU A 25 6.46 16.37 4.53
N ASP A 26 6.13 17.46 5.22
CA ASP A 26 5.08 17.46 6.25
C ASP A 26 3.70 17.16 5.64
N ASN A 27 3.38 17.74 4.49
CA ASN A 27 2.14 17.45 3.76
C ASN A 27 2.11 15.98 3.32
N LEU A 28 3.19 15.49 2.71
CA LEU A 28 3.28 14.10 2.25
C LEU A 28 3.08 13.10 3.39
N LEU A 29 3.69 13.36 4.56
CA LEU A 29 3.53 12.51 5.73
C LEU A 29 2.12 12.59 6.31
N SER A 30 1.51 13.77 6.33
CA SER A 30 0.12 13.96 6.77
C SER A 30 -0.85 13.18 5.87
N ASP A 31 -0.70 13.31 4.55
CA ASP A 31 -1.57 12.65 3.57
C ASP A 31 -1.38 11.12 3.57
N PHE A 32 -0.13 10.66 3.69
CA PHE A 32 0.17 9.24 3.84
C PHE A 32 -0.48 8.66 5.11
N ASN A 33 -0.35 9.36 6.24
CA ASN A 33 -0.94 8.93 7.50
C ASN A 33 -2.48 8.93 7.44
N GLY A 34 -3.10 9.94 6.79
CA GLY A 34 -4.54 9.96 6.54
C GLY A 34 -4.99 8.74 5.73
N SER A 35 -4.34 8.52 4.58
CA SER A 35 -4.63 7.38 3.69
C SER A 35 -4.46 6.02 4.39
N ARG A 36 -3.47 5.90 5.27
CA ARG A 36 -3.24 4.67 6.05
C ARG A 36 -4.32 4.45 7.10
N ASN A 37 -4.77 5.50 7.78
CA ASN A 37 -5.86 5.39 8.76
C ASN A 37 -7.20 5.06 8.09
N ASP A 38 -7.47 5.62 6.91
CA ASP A 38 -8.66 5.27 6.13
C ASP A 38 -8.65 3.78 5.75
N LEU A 39 -7.53 3.28 5.23
CA LEU A 39 -7.35 1.85 4.94
C LEU A 39 -7.60 0.98 6.16
N ILE A 40 -6.98 1.29 7.30
CA ILE A 40 -7.14 0.52 8.54
C ILE A 40 -8.60 0.53 9.01
N THR A 41 -9.26 1.69 8.92
CA THR A 41 -10.67 1.84 9.28
C THR A 41 -11.57 1.01 8.37
N GLU A 42 -11.33 1.00 7.06
CA GLU A 42 -12.07 0.15 6.12
C GLU A 42 -11.96 -1.33 6.48
N TYR A 43 -10.75 -1.80 6.81
CA TYR A 43 -10.53 -3.19 7.19
C TYR A 43 -11.18 -3.57 8.52
N HIS A 44 -11.18 -2.68 9.50
CA HIS A 44 -11.89 -2.88 10.76
C HIS A 44 -13.41 -2.96 10.58
N ASN A 45 -13.95 -2.31 9.55
CA ASN A 45 -15.38 -2.32 9.24
C ASN A 45 -15.81 -3.50 8.35
N LEU A 46 -14.89 -4.36 7.92
CA LEU A 46 -15.23 -5.58 7.20
C LEU A 46 -16.00 -6.56 8.10
N SER A 47 -17.03 -7.20 7.55
CA SER A 47 -17.71 -8.30 8.24
C SER A 47 -16.79 -9.52 8.39
N GLU A 48 -17.07 -10.39 9.37
CA GLU A 48 -16.35 -11.66 9.53
C GLU A 48 -16.36 -12.49 8.24
N GLU A 49 -17.50 -12.54 7.54
CA GLU A 49 -17.61 -13.21 6.23
C GLU A 49 -16.66 -12.58 5.20
N SER A 50 -16.58 -11.25 5.16
CA SER A 50 -15.70 -10.54 4.24
C SER A 50 -14.22 -10.79 4.51
N LEU A 51 -13.84 -10.92 5.79
CA LEU A 51 -12.47 -11.26 6.20
C LEU A 51 -12.06 -12.68 5.78
N LEU A 52 -13.02 -13.57 5.57
CA LEU A 52 -12.77 -14.95 5.14
C LEU A 52 -12.64 -15.10 3.62
N HIS A 53 -13.13 -14.13 2.85
CA HIS A 53 -13.01 -14.12 1.38
C HIS A 53 -11.56 -14.21 0.92
N ASP A 54 -11.35 -14.79 -0.25
CA ASP A 54 -10.05 -14.81 -0.89
C ASP A 54 -10.16 -14.68 -2.42
N SER A 55 -9.09 -14.22 -3.03
CA SER A 55 -9.02 -14.02 -4.48
C SER A 55 -7.59 -14.26 -4.96
N ILE A 56 -7.43 -14.67 -6.22
CA ILE A 56 -6.11 -14.86 -6.82
C ILE A 56 -5.46 -13.49 -7.06
N HIS A 57 -4.23 -13.30 -6.60
CA HIS A 57 -3.43 -12.14 -6.94
C HIS A 57 -2.93 -12.26 -8.39
N PRO A 58 -3.17 -11.27 -9.26
CA PRO A 58 -2.98 -11.42 -10.71
C PRO A 58 -1.52 -11.62 -11.14
N ARG A 59 -0.55 -11.01 -10.46
CA ARG A 59 0.88 -11.17 -10.75
C ARG A 59 1.53 -12.35 -10.03
N LEU A 60 1.33 -12.45 -8.70
CA LEU A 60 1.93 -13.49 -7.86
C LEU A 60 1.29 -14.88 -8.03
N LYS A 61 0.07 -14.96 -8.58
CA LYS A 61 -0.69 -16.22 -8.79
C LYS A 61 -0.95 -17.04 -7.52
N VAL A 62 -0.98 -16.37 -6.36
CA VAL A 62 -1.35 -16.95 -5.06
C VAL A 62 -2.73 -16.46 -4.65
N ARG A 63 -3.47 -17.23 -3.84
CA ARG A 63 -4.70 -16.74 -3.21
C ARG A 63 -4.32 -15.82 -2.04
N MET A 64 -5.04 -14.72 -1.91
CA MET A 64 -4.88 -13.77 -0.81
C MET A 64 -6.24 -13.50 -0.17
N LYS A 65 -6.30 -13.62 1.16
CA LYS A 65 -7.34 -13.04 2.01
C LYS A 65 -7.06 -11.56 2.24
N PRO A 66 -8.05 -10.78 2.74
CA PRO A 66 -7.82 -9.40 3.15
C PRO A 66 -6.59 -9.24 4.06
N VAL A 67 -6.42 -10.12 5.06
CA VAL A 67 -5.26 -10.05 5.97
C VAL A 67 -3.92 -10.26 5.25
N ASP A 68 -3.86 -11.14 4.25
CA ASP A 68 -2.65 -11.37 3.45
C ASP A 68 -2.28 -10.13 2.63
N LEU A 69 -3.29 -9.39 2.16
CA LEU A 69 -3.08 -8.14 1.44
C LEU A 69 -2.56 -7.03 2.36
N LEU A 70 -3.09 -6.90 3.59
CA LEU A 70 -2.52 -5.97 4.58
C LEU A 70 -1.09 -6.32 4.95
N PHE A 71 -0.79 -7.61 5.12
CA PHE A 71 0.56 -8.07 5.39
C PHE A 71 1.51 -7.71 4.22
N PHE A 72 1.07 -7.91 2.98
CA PHE A 72 1.85 -7.51 1.80
C PHE A 72 2.13 -6.00 1.76
N VAL A 73 1.17 -5.17 2.19
CA VAL A 73 1.37 -3.71 2.30
C VAL A 73 2.38 -3.36 3.40
N ALA A 74 2.33 -4.03 4.55
CA ALA A 74 3.29 -3.80 5.64
C ALA A 74 4.73 -4.15 5.23
N GLU A 75 4.92 -5.29 4.56
CA GLU A 75 6.24 -5.70 4.04
C GLU A 75 6.78 -4.70 2.99
N HIS A 76 5.90 -4.12 2.19
CA HIS A 76 6.26 -3.08 1.22
C HIS A 76 6.70 -1.79 1.92
N ASP A 77 6.03 -1.39 3.00
CA ASP A 77 6.44 -0.23 3.80
C ASP A 77 7.82 -0.46 4.44
N ASP A 78 8.08 -1.64 4.99
CA ASP A 78 9.38 -2.01 5.57
C ASP A 78 10.51 -2.00 4.53
N HIS A 79 10.24 -2.47 3.30
CA HIS A 79 11.19 -2.38 2.19
C HIS A 79 11.60 -0.93 1.90
N HIS A 80 10.65 0.00 1.85
CA HIS A 80 10.94 1.42 1.62
C HIS A 80 11.67 2.07 2.79
N LEU A 81 11.26 1.76 4.02
CA LEU A 81 11.95 2.26 5.22
C LEU A 81 13.41 1.80 5.25
N ALA A 82 13.69 0.54 4.88
CA ALA A 82 15.05 0.03 4.76
C ALA A 82 15.87 0.84 3.73
N GLY A 83 15.30 1.13 2.56
CA GLY A 83 15.96 1.94 1.52
C GLY A 83 16.23 3.38 1.98
N ILE A 84 15.28 4.03 2.66
CA ILE A 84 15.46 5.37 3.24
C ILE A 84 16.60 5.34 4.26
N GLN A 85 16.66 4.33 5.13
CA GLN A 85 17.72 4.20 6.12
C GLN A 85 19.10 3.99 5.49
N GLU A 86 19.18 3.25 4.38
CA GLU A 86 20.42 3.09 3.61
C GLU A 86 20.90 4.45 3.06
N ILE A 87 20.02 5.22 2.43
CA ILE A 87 20.33 6.56 1.91
C ILE A 87 20.82 7.48 3.04
N ILE A 88 20.12 7.50 4.18
CA ILE A 88 20.52 8.30 5.35
C ILE A 88 21.91 7.91 5.85
N ARG A 89 22.25 6.61 5.85
CA ARG A 89 23.57 6.13 6.26
C ARG A 89 24.65 6.59 5.30
N GLU A 90 24.42 6.52 3.99
CA GLU A 90 25.40 6.97 2.98
C GLU A 90 25.61 8.49 3.03
N LEU A 91 24.57 9.29 3.25
CA LEU A 91 24.69 10.75 3.36
C LEU A 91 25.39 11.26 4.63
N LYS A 92 25.49 10.42 5.66
CA LYS A 92 26.16 10.75 6.93
C LYS A 92 27.64 10.34 6.97
N LYS A 93 28.13 9.64 5.95
CA LYS A 93 29.55 9.31 5.78
C LYS A 93 30.30 10.51 5.21
#